data_AF-A0A9Q4PY85-F1
#
_entry.id   AF-A0A9Q4PY85-F1
#
_cell.length_a   1.000
_cell.length_b   1.000
_cell.length_c   1.000
_cell.angle_alpha   90.00
_cell.angle_beta   90.00
_cell.angle_gamma   90.00
#
_symmetry.space_group_name_H-M   'P 1'
#
loop_
_entity.id
_entity.type
_entity.pdbx_description
1 polymer ?
#
loop_
_entity_poly.entity_id
_entity_poly.type
_entity_poly.pdbx_seq_one_letter_code
_entity_poly.pdbx_strand_id
1 'polypeptide(L)'
;MIRCPRCNSKEIYSVAGGYGGNYYRCKKCGYSGALVVEYDDDIAPEEEHELQAEYHEEMREYEKRRQPLVWILIALIIFAIIYYIRFR
;
A
#
# COMPACT_ATOMS: atom_id res chain seq x y z
N MET A 1 -9.43 3.95 15.71
CA MET A 1 -8.41 4.07 16.79
C MET A 1 -7.12 3.30 16.46
N ILE A 2 -5.93 3.85 16.77
CA ILE A 2 -4.64 3.15 16.58
C ILE A 2 -4.21 2.36 17.82
N ARG A 3 -3.63 1.17 17.62
CA ARG A 3 -3.15 0.30 18.70
C ARG A 3 -1.73 -0.22 18.41
N CYS A 4 -1.00 -0.48 19.50
CA CYS A 4 0.34 -1.04 19.43
C CYS A 4 0.30 -2.50 18.93
N PRO A 5 1.04 -2.84 17.86
CA PRO A 5 1.03 -4.20 17.31
C PRO A 5 1.68 -5.23 18.26
N ARG A 6 2.47 -4.78 19.23
CA ARG A 6 3.18 -5.66 20.18
C ARG A 6 2.37 -6.01 21.42
N CYS A 7 1.59 -5.06 21.95
CA CYS A 7 0.91 -5.22 23.25
C CYS A 7 -0.57 -4.81 23.22
N ASN A 8 -1.11 -4.45 22.07
CA ASN A 8 -2.48 -4.00 21.87
C ASN A 8 -2.89 -2.76 22.70
N SER A 9 -1.93 -2.02 23.27
CA SER A 9 -2.19 -0.79 24.00
C SER A 9 -2.65 0.34 23.06
N LYS A 10 -3.62 1.13 23.51
CA LYS A 10 -4.03 2.41 22.89
C LYS A 10 -3.06 3.55 23.19
N GLU A 11 -2.12 3.37 24.12
CA GLU A 11 -1.13 4.38 24.51
C GLU A 11 0.05 4.41 23.53
N ILE A 12 -0.25 4.75 22.29
CA ILE A 12 0.72 4.91 21.20
C ILE A 12 0.65 6.35 20.68
N TYR A 13 1.79 6.95 20.34
CA TYR A 13 1.87 8.35 19.90
C TYR A 13 2.86 8.49 18.75
N SER A 14 2.60 9.46 17.87
CA SER A 14 3.49 9.79 16.75
C SER A 14 4.72 10.55 17.26
N VAL A 15 5.89 10.19 16.74
CA VAL A 15 7.20 10.78 17.05
C VAL A 15 7.72 11.57 15.87
N ALA A 16 7.44 11.11 14.64
CA ALA A 16 7.84 11.77 13.40
C ALA A 16 6.82 11.42 12.29
N GLY A 17 6.72 12.29 11.27
CA GLY A 17 5.82 12.12 10.13
C GLY A 17 6.32 12.90 8.91
N GLY A 18 5.58 12.81 7.80
CA GLY A 18 5.89 13.48 6.54
C GLY A 18 6.18 12.50 5.40
N TYR A 19 6.99 12.91 4.42
CA TYR A 19 7.27 12.12 3.21
C TYR A 19 7.88 10.73 3.53
N GLY A 20 8.60 10.60 4.64
CA GLY A 20 9.18 9.33 5.10
C GLY A 20 8.20 8.39 5.82
N GLY A 21 6.93 8.76 5.93
CA GLY A 21 5.92 8.01 6.68
C GLY A 21 5.88 8.36 8.18
N ASN A 22 4.86 7.85 8.86
CA ASN A 22 4.67 8.08 10.30
C ASN A 22 5.49 7.08 11.12
N TYR A 23 6.06 7.56 12.22
CA TYR A 23 6.83 6.76 13.17
C TYR A 23 6.23 6.89 14.55
N TYR A 24 5.92 5.76 15.19
CA TYR A 24 5.17 5.72 16.44
C TYR A 24 5.97 5.10 17.59
N ARG A 25 5.62 5.49 18.81
CA ARG A 25 6.10 4.86 20.05
C ARG A 25 4.97 4.49 21.00
N CYS A 26 5.09 3.32 21.62
CA CYS A 26 4.15 2.85 22.65
C CYS A 26 4.70 3.14 24.06
N LYS A 27 3.88 3.76 24.91
CA LYS A 27 4.23 4.06 26.31
C LYS A 27 4.31 2.81 27.19
N LYS A 28 3.52 1.77 26.89
CA LYS A 28 3.47 0.55 27.71
C LYS A 28 4.62 -0.44 27.48
N CYS A 29 4.91 -0.78 26.22
CA CYS A 29 5.87 -1.85 25.90
C CYS A 29 7.14 -1.36 25.19
N GLY A 30 7.26 -0.06 24.95
CA GLY A 30 8.42 0.54 24.28
C GLY A 30 8.52 0.22 22.78
N TYR A 31 7.46 -0.34 22.15
CA TYR A 31 7.42 -0.49 20.69
C TYR A 31 7.73 0.84 20.01
N SER A 32 8.56 0.80 18.96
CA SER A 32 9.06 1.96 18.23
C SER A 32 9.15 1.57 16.75
N GLY A 33 8.30 2.15 15.89
CA GLY A 33 8.22 1.75 14.48
C GLY A 33 7.04 2.39 13.74
N ALA A 34 6.99 2.16 12.43
CA ALA A 34 5.96 2.74 11.56
C ALA A 34 4.65 1.92 11.54
N LEU A 35 4.68 0.66 11.97
CA LEU A 35 3.53 -0.23 11.93
C LEU A 35 2.60 0.01 13.12
N VAL A 36 1.31 0.20 12.84
CA VAL A 36 0.25 0.30 13.85
C VAL A 36 -0.93 -0.55 13.40
N VAL A 37 -1.77 -0.96 14.35
CA VAL A 37 -3.06 -1.61 14.05
C VAL A 37 -4.12 -0.54 14.14
N GLU A 38 -4.77 -0.23 13.02
CA GLU A 38 -5.91 0.66 12.98
C GLU A 38 -7.18 -0.18 13.15
N TYR A 39 -8.02 0.22 14.07
CA TYR A 39 -9.36 -0.34 14.24
C TYR A 39 -10.34 0.74 13.86
N ASP A 40 -11.20 0.49 12.88
CA ASP A 40 -12.39 1.32 12.73
C ASP A 40 -13.45 0.83 13.71
N ASP A 41 -13.86 1.69 14.64
CA ASP A 41 -14.89 1.33 15.62
C ASP A 41 -16.30 1.41 15.00
N ASP A 42 -16.41 2.01 13.81
CA ASP A 42 -17.66 2.35 13.13
C ASP A 42 -18.03 1.37 11.99
N ILE A 43 -17.17 0.39 11.68
CA ILE A 43 -17.36 -0.56 10.59
C ILE A 43 -17.40 -1.97 11.17
N ALA A 44 -18.45 -2.73 10.85
CA ALA A 44 -18.49 -4.13 11.25
C ALA A 44 -17.40 -4.92 10.51
N PRO A 45 -16.75 -5.94 11.13
CA PRO A 45 -15.70 -6.71 10.45
C PRO A 45 -16.15 -7.34 9.13
N GLU A 46 -17.44 -7.70 9.05
CA GLU A 46 -18.07 -8.24 7.84
C GLU A 46 -18.14 -7.18 6.73
N GLU A 47 -18.58 -5.97 7.06
CA GLU A 47 -18.65 -4.83 6.15
C GLU A 47 -17.25 -4.44 5.63
N GLU A 48 -16.24 -4.43 6.51
CA GLU A 48 -14.85 -4.12 6.13
C GLU A 48 -14.30 -5.14 5.13
N HIS A 49 -14.58 -6.43 5.34
CA HIS A 49 -14.16 -7.50 4.43
C HIS A 49 -14.85 -7.40 3.06
N GLU A 50 -16.15 -7.07 3.01
CA GLU A 50 -16.89 -6.86 1.76
C GLU A 50 -16.34 -5.69 0.96
N LEU A 51 -16.11 -4.55 1.61
CA LEU A 51 -15.47 -3.36 1.01
C LEU A 51 -14.07 -3.67 0.45
N GLN A 52 -13.25 -4.40 1.21
CA GLN A 52 -11.92 -4.81 0.75
C GLN A 52 -11.97 -5.76 -0.44
N ALA A 53 -12.94 -6.68 -0.48
CA ALA A 53 -13.12 -7.61 -1.59
C ALA A 53 -13.55 -6.87 -2.87
N GLU A 54 -14.53 -5.97 -2.76
CA GLU A 54 -14.98 -5.12 -3.87
C GLU A 54 -13.83 -4.28 -4.44
N TYR A 55 -13.07 -3.60 -3.56
CA TYR A 55 -11.91 -2.81 -3.99
C TYR A 55 -10.83 -3.67 -4.67
N HIS A 56 -10.57 -4.88 -4.17
CA HIS A 56 -9.61 -5.79 -4.79
C HIS A 56 -10.09 -6.28 -6.16
N GLU A 57 -11.38 -6.50 -6.35
CA GLU A 57 -11.98 -6.82 -7.64
C GLU A 57 -11.86 -5.66 -8.65
N GLU A 58 -12.22 -4.44 -8.24
CA GLU A 58 -12.06 -3.24 -9.07
C GLU A 58 -10.60 -3.02 -9.49
N MET A 59 -9.65 -3.19 -8.56
CA MET A 59 -8.22 -3.04 -8.84
C MET A 59 -7.70 -4.09 -9.82
N ARG A 60 -8.14 -5.35 -9.69
CA ARG A 60 -7.82 -6.41 -10.66
C ARG A 60 -8.37 -6.08 -12.05
N GLU A 61 -9.56 -5.50 -12.14
CA GLU A 61 -10.13 -5.07 -13.42
C GLU A 61 -9.33 -3.92 -14.04
N TYR A 62 -8.94 -2.92 -13.25
CA TYR A 62 -8.09 -1.82 -13.69
C TYR A 62 -6.73 -2.32 -14.21
N GLU A 63 -6.10 -3.24 -13.47
CA GLU A 63 -4.81 -3.81 -13.87
C GLU A 63 -4.93 -4.59 -15.18
N LYS A 64 -5.99 -5.41 -15.32
CA LYS A 64 -6.27 -6.15 -16.56
C LYS A 64 -6.47 -5.22 -17.75
N ARG A 65 -7.12 -4.07 -17.58
CA ARG A 65 -7.26 -3.03 -18.63
C ARG A 65 -5.91 -2.38 -18.99
N ARG A 66 -5.03 -2.16 -18.01
CA ARG A 66 -3.74 -1.50 -18.22
C ARG A 66 -2.68 -2.45 -18.79
N GLN A 67 -2.75 -3.73 -18.48
CA GLN A 67 -1.79 -4.76 -18.89
C GLN A 67 -1.47 -4.72 -20.40
N PRO A 68 -2.44 -4.70 -21.34
CA PRO A 68 -2.11 -4.64 -22.77
C PRO A 68 -1.38 -3.34 -23.17
N LEU A 69 -1.73 -2.20 -22.57
CA LEU A 69 -1.05 -0.92 -22.84
C LEU A 69 0.40 -0.95 -22.40
N VAL A 70 0.68 -1.57 -21.24
CA VAL A 70 2.05 -1.75 -20.73
C VAL A 70 2.87 -2.64 -21.68
N TRP A 71 2.29 -3.76 -22.16
CA TRP A 71 2.96 -4.62 -23.13
C TRP A 71 3.24 -3.91 -24.45
N ILE A 72 2.32 -3.08 -24.95
CA ILE A 72 2.53 -2.26 -26.15
C ILE A 72 3.68 -1.27 -25.95
N LEU A 73 3.71 -0.56 -24.82
CA LEU A 73 4.80 0.39 -24.50
C LEU A 73 6.15 -0.32 -24.40
N ILE A 74 6.21 -1.48 -23.76
CA ILE A 74 7.43 -2.30 -23.67
C ILE A 74 7.91 -2.71 -25.07
N ALA A 75 7.01 -3.17 -25.94
CA ALA A 75 7.35 -3.56 -27.30
C ALA A 75 7.91 -2.38 -28.12
N LEU A 76 7.32 -1.18 -28.00
CA LEU A 76 7.81 0.03 -28.66
C LEU A 76 9.21 0.44 -28.18
N ILE A 77 9.48 0.35 -26.88
CA ILE A 77 10.80 0.65 -26.32
C ILE A 77 11.85 -0.34 -26.84
N ILE A 78 11.54 -1.65 -26.85
CA ILE A 78 12.44 -2.68 -27.39
C ILE A 78 12.72 -2.43 -28.87
N PHE A 79 11.69 -2.13 -29.66
CA PHE A 79 11.84 -1.83 -31.09
C PHE A 79 12.73 -0.61 -31.32
N ALA A 80 12.55 0.47 -30.54
CA ALA A 80 13.39 1.66 -30.61
C ALA A 80 14.86 1.37 -30.25
N ILE A 81 15.11 0.53 -29.24
CA ILE A 81 16.47 0.09 -28.86
C ILE A 81 17.12 -0.69 -30.00
N ILE A 82 16.40 -1.65 -30.60
CA ILE A 82 16.91 -2.43 -31.74
C ILE A 82 17.26 -1.52 -32.91
N TYR A 83 16.38 -0.58 -33.25
CA TYR A 83 16.61 0.39 -34.32
C TYR A 83 17.85 1.27 -34.04
N TYR A 84 17.99 1.75 -32.81
CA TYR A 84 19.13 2.57 -32.39
C TYR A 84 20.46 1.80 -32.46
N ILE A 85 20.49 0.53 -32.02
CA ILE A 85 21.68 -0.32 -32.11
C ILE A 85 22.01 -0.64 -33.58
N ARG A 86 21.00 -0.87 -34.43
CA ARG A 86 21.17 -1.20 -35.85
C ARG A 86 21.65 -0.02 -36.70
N PHE A 87 21.32 1.21 -36.30
CA PHE A 87 21.63 2.45 -37.02
C PHE A 87 22.93 3.13 -36.54
N ARG A 88 23.53 2.64 -35.45
CA ARG A 88 24.84 3.05 -34.92
C ARG A 88 25.97 2.27 -35.56
#